data_AF-A0A7J7NSH1-F1
#
_entry.id   AF-A0A7J7NSH1-F1
#
_cell.length_a   1.000
_cell.length_b   1.000
_cell.length_c   1.000
_cell.angle_alpha   90.00
_cell.angle_beta   90.00
_cell.angle_gamma   90.00
#
_symmetry.space_group_name_H-M   'P 1'
#
loop_
_entity.id
_entity.type
_entity.pdbx_description
1 polymer ?
#
loop_
_entity_poly.entity_id
_entity_poly.type
_entity_poly.pdbx_seq_one_letter_code
_entity_poly.pdbx_strand_id
1 'polypeptide(L)' 'MEGPYKGHAPTGEKVEFYGLGVLKVDESLRAEEVEIYYDPGELFADLLKRPITSESEHKSSTKGCPFHKGD' A
#
# COMPACT_ATOMS: atom_id res chain seq x y z
N MET A 1 8.26 3.52 -1.99
CA MET A 1 7.08 3.00 -1.26
C MET A 1 7.54 1.73 -0.58
N GLU A 2 7.75 1.78 0.73
CA GLU A 2 8.12 0.63 1.55
C GLU A 2 7.20 0.63 2.78
N GLY A 3 6.71 -0.54 3.18
CA GLY A 3 5.81 -0.65 4.31
C GLY A 3 4.99 -1.95 4.32
N PRO A 4 4.36 -2.27 5.45
CA PRO A 4 3.53 -3.46 5.54
C PRO A 4 2.27 -3.34 4.67
N TYR A 5 1.83 -4.46 4.10
CA TYR A 5 0.58 -4.54 3.34
C TYR A 5 -0.44 -5.40 4.11
N LYS A 6 -1.55 -4.82 4.55
CA LYS A 6 -2.59 -5.53 5.33
C LYS A 6 -2.02 -6.33 6.52
N GLY A 7 -1.01 -5.79 7.21
CA GLY A 7 -0.33 -6.44 8.33
C GLY A 7 0.79 -7.41 7.94
N HIS A 8 0.96 -7.76 6.66
CA HIS A 8 2.09 -8.55 6.18
C HIS A 8 3.34 -7.67 6.11
N ALA A 9 4.47 -8.19 6.59
CA ALA A 9 5.75 -7.49 6.51
C ALA A 9 6.13 -7.18 5.05
N PRO A 10 6.89 -6.10 4.78
CA PRO A 10 7.37 -5.79 3.44
C PRO A 10 8.11 -6.97 2.80
N THR A 11 7.84 -7.24 1.52
CA THR A 11 8.48 -8.34 0.79
C THR A 11 9.86 -7.96 0.26
N GLY A 12 10.07 -6.68 -0.07
CA GLY A 12 11.28 -6.19 -0.74
C GLY A 12 11.36 -6.60 -2.21
N GLU A 13 10.30 -7.18 -2.75
CA GLU A 13 10.24 -7.71 -4.11
C GLU A 13 9.33 -6.81 -4.97
N LYS A 14 9.66 -6.71 -6.26
CA LYS A 14 8.84 -5.99 -7.24
C LYS A 14 7.64 -6.86 -7.60
N VAL A 15 6.44 -6.27 -7.53
CA VAL A 15 5.20 -6.90 -8.02
C VAL A 15 4.92 -6.41 -9.43
N GLU A 16 4.63 -7.33 -10.35
CA GLU A 16 4.29 -7.05 -11.75
C GLU A 16 3.03 -7.84 -12.12
N PHE A 17 2.03 -7.15 -12.68
CA PHE A 17 0.77 -7.74 -13.12
C PHE A 17 0.22 -6.93 -14.30
N TYR A 18 -0.68 -7.53 -15.08
CA TYR A 18 -1.36 -6.86 -16.19
C TYR A 18 -2.84 -6.61 -15.88
N GLY A 19 -3.40 -5.59 -16.51
CA GLY A 19 -4.80 -5.23 -16.34
C GLY A 19 -5.28 -4.21 -17.37
N LEU A 20 -6.54 -3.84 -17.23
CA LEU A 20 -7.24 -2.84 -18.03
C LEU A 20 -7.85 -1.79 -17.09
N GLY A 21 -7.60 -0.51 -17.38
CA GLY A 21 -8.30 0.61 -16.76
C GLY A 21 -9.29 1.22 -17.73
N VAL A 22 -10.54 1.38 -17.31
CA VAL A 22 -11.55 2.17 -18.01
C VAL A 22 -11.80 3.43 -17.18
N LEU A 23 -11.69 4.59 -17.83
CA LEU A 23 -11.91 5.88 -17.18
C LEU A 23 -13.08 6.60 -17.86
N LYS A 24 -14.12 6.90 -17.08
CA LYS A 24 -15.16 7.83 -17.51
C LYS A 24 -14.69 9.25 -17.20
N VAL A 25 -14.74 10.14 -18.18
CA VAL A 25 -14.31 11.53 -18.02
C VAL A 25 -15.43 12.51 -18.33
N ASP A 26 -15.39 13.66 -17.66
CA ASP A 26 -16.29 14.78 -17.91
C ASP A 26 -15.85 15.61 -19.15
N GLU A 27 -16.61 16.66 -19.45
CA GLU A 27 -16.32 17.58 -20.57
C GLU A 27 -14.96 18.30 -20.44
N SER A 28 -14.42 18.38 -19.22
CA SER A 28 -13.10 18.95 -18.92
C SER A 28 -12.00 17.88 -18.82
N LEU A 29 -12.26 16.65 -19.29
CA LEU A 29 -11.37 15.49 -19.22
C LEU A 29 -10.97 15.07 -17.80
N ARG A 30 -11.76 15.43 -16.78
CA ARG A 30 -11.52 14.98 -15.41
C ARG A 30 -12.18 13.62 -15.21
N ALA A 31 -11.54 12.76 -14.44
CA ALA A 31 -12.10 11.47 -14.07
C ALA A 31 -13.37 11.63 -13.23
N GLU A 32 -14.48 11.07 -13.70
CA GLU A 32 -15.72 10.93 -12.93
C GLU A 32 -15.81 9.55 -12.27
N GLU A 33 -15.36 8.50 -12.98
CA GLU A 33 -15.44 7.11 -12.54
C GLU A 33 -14.23 6.33 -13.09
N VAL A 34 -13.74 5.39 -12.30
CA VAL A 34 -12.61 4.52 -12.65
C VAL A 34 -12.96 3.06 -12.37
N GLU A 35 -12.77 2.23 -13.37
CA GLU A 35 -12.87 0.78 -13.26
C GLU A 35 -11.51 0.17 -13.59
N ILE A 36 -11.00 -0.67 -12.70
CA ILE A 36 -9.71 -1.36 -12.88
C ILE A 36 -9.95 -2.85 -12.82
N TYR A 37 -9.64 -3.52 -13.93
CA TYR A 37 -9.77 -4.96 -14.11
C TYR A 37 -8.38 -5.59 -14.19
N TYR A 38 -8.10 -6.54 -13.32
CA TYR A 38 -6.85 -7.28 -13.28
C TYR A 38 -7.09 -8.63 -12.61
N ASP A 39 -6.17 -9.58 -12.75
CA ASP A 39 -6.21 -10.82 -11.98
C ASP A 39 -5.77 -10.53 -10.54
N PRO A 40 -6.66 -10.66 -9.54
CA PRO A 40 -6.30 -10.42 -8.14
C PRO A 40 -5.19 -11.36 -7.64
N GLY A 41 -5.10 -12.57 -8.19
CA GLY A 41 -4.09 -13.56 -7.83
C GLY A 41 -2.68 -13.09 -8.16
N GLU A 42 -2.47 -12.51 -9.35
CA GLU A 42 -1.15 -11.98 -9.77
C GLU A 42 -0.65 -10.87 -8.84
N LEU A 43 -1.55 -9.98 -8.41
CA LEU A 43 -1.19 -8.88 -7.51
C LEU A 43 -1.01 -9.35 -6.06
N PHE A 44 -1.99 -10.09 -5.53
CA PHE A 44 -2.05 -10.35 -4.09
C PHE A 44 -1.17 -11.51 -3.64
N ALA A 45 -0.83 -12.46 -4.52
CA ALA A 45 0.05 -13.57 -4.16
C ALA A 45 1.40 -13.06 -3.63
N ASP A 46 1.99 -12.07 -4.31
CA ASP A 46 3.26 -11.50 -3.89
C ASP A 46 3.16 -10.62 -2.65
N LEU A 47 2.03 -9.95 -2.44
CA LEU A 47 1.84 -9.05 -1.30
C LEU A 47 1.52 -9.79 0.01
N LEU A 48 0.88 -10.97 -0.07
CA LEU A 48 0.38 -11.71 1.09
C LEU A 48 1.30 -12.88 1.51
N LYS A 49 2.40 -13.14 0.78
CA LYS A 49 3.27 -14.30 1.04
C LYS A 49 4.07 -14.25 2.34
N ARG A 50 4.35 -13.05 2.87
CA ARG A 50 5.07 -12.91 4.16
C ARG A 50 4.10 -13.18 5.30
N PRO A 51 4.53 -13.72 6.46
CA PRO A 51 3.64 -13.86 7.61
C PRO A 51 3.02 -12.51 8.03
N ILE A 52 1.81 -12.57 8.60
CA ILE A 52 1.22 -11.42 9.27
C ILE A 52 2.13 -11.07 10.44
N THR A 53 2.55 -9.81 10.49
CA THR A 53 3.29 -9.29 11.63
C THR A 53 2.28 -9.20 12.76
N SER A 54 2.31 -10.17 13.68
CA SER A 54 1.56 -10.04 14.94
C SER A 54 2.00 -8.74 15.60
N GLU A 55 1.05 -7.89 16.01
CA GLU A 55 1.30 -6.69 16.81
C GLU A 55 1.86 -7.08 18.20
N SER A 56 3.11 -7.54 18.22
CA SER A 56 4.02 -7.46 19.35
C SER A 56 5.31 -6.99 18.70
N GLU A 57 5.64 -5.70 18.68
CA GLU A 57 5.80 -4.90 19.88
C GLU A 57 5.35 -3.46 19.61
N HIS A 58 4.30 -3.01 20.29
CA HIS A 58 4.23 -1.64 20.78
C HIS A 58 5.35 -1.45 21.82
N LYS A 59 6.62 -1.50 21.41
CA LYS A 59 7.65 -0.78 22.15
C LYS A 59 7.44 0.68 21.82
N SER A 60 6.87 1.37 22.79
CA SER A 60 6.90 2.83 22.93
C SER A 60 8.32 3.33 22.62
N SER A 61 8.60 3.59 21.34
CA SER A 61 9.71 4.45 20.97
C SER A 61 9.15 5.85 21.10
N THR A 62 9.50 6.46 22.23
CA THR A 62 9.23 7.84 22.61
C THR A 62 8.96 8.75 21.41
N LYS A 63 7.75 9.30 21.34
CA LYS A 63 7.37 10.38 20.44
C LYS A 63 8.35 11.54 20.59
N GLY A 64 9.21 11.76 19.59
CA GLY A 64 10.00 12.97 19.45
C GLY A 64 9.67 13.62 18.11
N CYS A 65 8.82 14.64 18.11
CA CYS A 65 8.62 15.48 16.93
C CYS A 65 9.95 16.18 16.62
N PRO A 66 10.50 16.09 15.39
CA PRO A 66 11.81 16.65 15.04
C PRO A 66 11.89 18.18 15.13
N PHE A 67 10.80 18.86 15.48
CA PHE A 67 10.70 20.29 15.66
C PHE A 67 10.52 20.76 17.11
N HIS A 68 10.46 19.85 18.09
CA HIS A 68 10.42 20.26 19.50
C HIS A 68 11.84 20.37 20.06
N LYS A 69 12.30 21.61 20.24
CA LYS A 69 13.49 21.94 21.03
C LYS A 69 13.07 21.95 22.51
N GLY A 70 13.62 21.04 23.31
CA GLY A 70 13.43 21.05 24.76
C GLY A 70 14.31 22.12 25.41
N ASP A 71 13.77 22.81 26.41
CA ASP A 71 14.53 23.64 27.36
C ASP A 71 15.40 22.77 28.29
#